data_AF-A0A1W5CWX7-F1
#
_entry.id   AF-A0A1W5CWX7-F1
#
_cell.length_a   1.000
_cell.length_b   1.000
_cell.length_c   1.000
_cell.angle_alpha   90.00
_cell.angle_beta   90.00
_cell.angle_gamma   90.00
#
_symmetry.space_group_name_H-M   'P 1'
#
loop_
_entity.id
_entity.type
_entity.pdbx_description
1 polymer ?
#
loop_
_entity_poly.entity_id
_entity_poly.type
_entity_poly.pdbx_seq_one_letter_code
_entity_poly.pdbx_strand_id
1 'polypeptide(L)'
;MTPSPPSTPIRKRLTRDQRRDILLMRSLGFTYTKISSHLKVTERAVQYTCEKGAATPQHHNAGRAPKLSKEEVDTLIEFVSSSRKTRRMSYLQLAEHFWPEGEELIVKFLLLADLVKS
;
A
#
# COMPACT_ATOMS: atom_id res chain seq x y z
N MET A 1 14.83 8.11 37.81
CA MET A 1 14.15 6.93 37.23
C MET A 1 13.05 7.43 36.32
N THR A 2 13.20 7.32 35.00
CA THR A 2 12.16 7.70 34.03
C THR A 2 11.24 6.49 33.78
N PRO A 3 9.91 6.62 33.87
CA PRO A 3 9.00 5.52 33.57
C PRO A 3 9.00 5.24 32.06
N SER A 4 9.03 3.97 31.67
CA SER A 4 8.95 3.58 30.27
C SER A 4 7.60 3.95 29.67
N PRO A 5 7.53 4.37 28.39
CA PRO A 5 6.26 4.68 27.75
C PRO A 5 5.33 3.45 27.72
N PRO A 6 4.00 3.64 27.80
CA PRO A 6 3.05 2.54 27.76
C PRO A 6 3.15 1.80 26.42
N SER A 7 3.49 0.52 26.48
CA SER A 7 3.51 -0.35 25.30
C SER A 7 2.08 -0.77 24.94
N THR A 8 1.63 -0.39 23.76
CA THR A 8 0.32 -0.85 23.26
C THR A 8 0.43 -2.33 22.90
N PRO A 9 -0.41 -3.22 23.44
CA PRO A 9 -0.31 -4.64 23.15
C PRO A 9 -0.51 -4.90 21.66
N ILE A 10 0.42 -5.67 21.07
CA ILE A 10 0.38 -6.05 19.66
C ILE A 10 -0.87 -6.88 19.41
N ARG A 11 -1.82 -6.34 18.64
CA ARG A 11 -3.03 -7.07 18.23
C ARG A 11 -2.64 -8.15 17.22
N LYS A 12 -2.74 -9.42 17.60
CA LYS A 12 -2.56 -10.56 16.67
C LYS A 12 -3.65 -10.50 15.60
N ARG A 13 -3.24 -10.30 14.34
CA ARG A 13 -4.15 -10.33 13.18
C ARG A 13 -4.43 -11.79 12.81
N LEU A 14 -5.65 -12.06 12.35
CA LEU A 14 -5.98 -13.36 11.75
C LEU A 14 -5.14 -13.59 10.49
N THR A 15 -4.66 -14.83 10.32
CA THR A 15 -4.02 -15.26 9.09
C THR A 15 -5.05 -15.42 7.97
N ARG A 16 -4.58 -15.48 6.71
CA ARG A 16 -5.44 -15.76 5.56
C ARG A 16 -6.18 -17.09 5.73
N ASP A 17 -5.47 -18.12 6.16
CA ASP A 17 -6.03 -19.47 6.27
C ASP A 17 -7.07 -19.55 7.40
N GLN A 18 -6.83 -18.90 8.54
CA GLN A 18 -7.84 -18.77 9.59
C GLN A 18 -9.13 -18.12 9.06
N ARG A 19 -9.03 -17.09 8.22
CA ARG A 19 -10.23 -16.46 7.64
C ARG A 19 -10.93 -17.36 6.64
N ARG A 20 -10.17 -18.12 5.85
CA ARG A 20 -10.72 -19.12 4.91
C ARG A 20 -11.49 -20.19 5.68
N ASP A 21 -10.92 -20.71 6.75
CA ASP A 21 -11.54 -21.75 7.59
C ASP A 21 -12.78 -21.21 8.30
N ILE A 22 -12.75 -19.97 8.81
CA ILE A 22 -13.94 -19.31 9.37
C ILE A 22 -15.08 -19.29 8.35
N LEU A 23 -14.82 -18.85 7.11
CA LEU A 23 -15.84 -18.75 6.06
C LEU A 23 -16.36 -20.15 5.64
N LEU A 24 -15.46 -21.13 5.53
CA LEU A 24 -15.82 -22.51 5.23
C LEU A 24 -16.71 -23.08 6.34
N MET A 25 -16.29 -23.02 7.60
CA MET A 25 -17.08 -23.49 8.73
C MET A 25 -18.41 -22.74 8.81
N ARG A 26 -18.44 -21.46 8.46
CA ARG A 26 -19.70 -20.72 8.41
C ARG A 26 -20.65 -21.24 7.33
N SER A 27 -20.14 -21.55 6.14
CA SER A 27 -20.94 -22.16 5.06
C SER A 27 -21.46 -23.56 5.41
N LEU A 28 -20.76 -24.29 6.27
CA LEU A 28 -21.17 -25.60 6.80
C LEU A 28 -22.17 -25.49 7.96
N GLY A 29 -22.58 -24.28 8.35
CA GLY A 29 -23.60 -24.07 9.38
C GLY A 29 -23.08 -24.04 10.83
N PHE A 30 -21.77 -24.01 11.05
CA PHE A 30 -21.23 -23.89 12.41
C PHE A 30 -21.56 -22.52 13.05
N THR A 31 -21.76 -22.53 14.37
CA THR A 31 -21.99 -21.33 15.18
C THR A 31 -20.68 -20.58 15.45
N TYR A 32 -20.76 -19.28 15.75
CA TYR A 32 -19.57 -18.46 16.03
C TYR A 32 -18.77 -18.97 17.23
N THR A 33 -19.45 -19.43 18.28
CA THR A 33 -18.87 -20.06 19.48
C THR A 33 -18.07 -21.33 19.16
N LYS A 34 -18.56 -22.14 18.22
CA LYS A 34 -17.88 -23.38 17.83
C LYS A 34 -16.65 -23.10 16.96
N ILE A 35 -16.75 -22.13 16.06
CA ILE A 35 -15.63 -21.69 15.21
C ILE A 35 -14.53 -21.04 16.05
N SER A 36 -14.90 -20.14 16.98
CA SER A 36 -13.95 -19.43 17.85
C SER A 36 -13.14 -20.43 18.70
N SER A 37 -13.83 -21.42 19.27
CA SER A 37 -13.23 -22.48 20.08
C SER A 37 -12.31 -23.38 19.26
N HIS A 38 -12.73 -23.76 18.05
CA HIS A 38 -11.95 -24.64 17.16
C HIS A 38 -10.66 -23.97 16.65
N LEU A 39 -10.76 -22.72 16.20
CA LEU A 39 -9.64 -21.98 15.60
C LEU A 39 -8.81 -21.18 16.62
N LYS A 40 -9.23 -21.17 17.89
CA LYS A 40 -8.60 -20.40 18.99
C LYS A 40 -8.52 -18.90 18.68
N VAL A 41 -9.61 -18.35 18.16
CA VAL A 41 -9.76 -16.92 17.80
C VAL A 41 -10.93 -16.32 18.58
N THR A 42 -11.01 -14.99 18.66
CA THR A 42 -12.13 -14.35 19.35
C THR A 42 -13.41 -14.44 18.52
N GLU A 43 -14.57 -14.55 19.18
CA GLU A 43 -15.87 -14.56 18.49
C GLU A 43 -16.09 -13.29 17.65
N ARG A 44 -15.62 -12.14 18.13
CA ARG A 44 -15.65 -10.90 17.35
C ARG A 44 -14.85 -10.99 16.05
N ALA A 45 -13.72 -11.70 16.04
CA ALA A 45 -12.94 -11.89 14.84
C ALA A 45 -13.66 -12.83 13.85
N VAL A 46 -14.39 -13.84 14.35
CA VAL A 46 -15.27 -14.69 13.54
C VAL A 46 -16.38 -13.86 12.92
N GLN A 47 -17.12 -13.09 13.73
CA GLN A 47 -18.20 -12.22 13.28
C GLN A 47 -17.72 -11.25 12.20
N TYR A 48 -16.64 -10.50 12.46
CA TYR A 48 -16.08 -9.55 11.49
C TYR A 48 -15.68 -10.23 10.18
N THR A 49 -15.11 -11.44 10.24
CA THR A 49 -14.71 -12.18 9.03
C THR A 49 -15.93 -12.62 8.22
N CYS A 50 -16.99 -13.09 8.89
CA CYS A 50 -18.26 -13.45 8.25
C CYS A 50 -18.93 -12.22 7.60
N GLU A 51 -18.96 -11.07 8.28
CA GLU A 51 -19.51 -9.82 7.75
C GLU A 51 -18.70 -9.30 6.56
N LYS A 52 -17.37 -9.40 6.61
CA LYS A 52 -16.49 -8.98 5.52
C LYS A 52 -16.58 -9.90 4.30
N GLY A 53 -16.86 -11.19 4.50
CA GLY A 53 -17.02 -12.18 3.42
C GLY A 53 -15.78 -12.50 2.59
N ALA A 54 -14.60 -11.97 2.97
CA ALA A 54 -13.36 -12.13 2.20
C ALA A 54 -12.22 -12.70 3.06
N ALA A 55 -11.64 -13.81 2.61
CA ALA A 55 -10.49 -14.44 3.25
C ALA A 55 -9.19 -13.65 3.03
N THR A 56 -9.06 -13.03 1.86
CA THR A 56 -7.87 -12.27 1.49
C THR A 56 -7.77 -11.01 2.35
N PRO A 57 -6.63 -10.78 3.04
CA PRO A 57 -6.37 -9.49 3.67
C PRO A 57 -6.51 -8.37 2.64
N GLN A 58 -7.14 -7.27 3.05
CA GLN A 58 -7.13 -6.06 2.24
C GLN A 58 -5.67 -5.66 2.04
N HIS A 59 -5.29 -5.34 0.81
CA HIS A 59 -3.96 -4.87 0.47
C HIS A 59 -3.76 -3.46 1.04
N HIS A 60 -3.64 -3.38 2.36
CA HIS A 60 -3.46 -2.13 3.11
C HIS A 60 -2.08 -1.51 2.86
N ASN A 61 -1.18 -2.26 2.22
CA ASN A 61 0.17 -1.83 1.89
C ASN A 61 0.33 -1.59 0.37
N ALA A 62 -0.76 -1.22 -0.33
CA ALA A 62 -0.53 -0.42 -1.53
C ALA A 62 0.05 0.88 -0.96
N GLY A 63 1.35 1.08 -1.12
CA GLY A 63 2.03 2.28 -0.63
C GLY A 63 1.36 3.53 -1.20
N ARG A 64 1.93 4.70 -0.90
CA ARG A 64 1.47 5.94 -1.53
C ARG A 64 1.44 5.73 -3.05
N ALA A 65 0.29 6.00 -3.67
CA ALA A 65 0.18 5.94 -5.13
C ALA A 65 1.29 6.80 -5.76
N PRO A 66 1.97 6.32 -6.81
CA PRO A 66 2.98 7.12 -7.50
C PRO A 66 2.33 8.41 -8.00
N LYS A 67 3.04 9.52 -7.80
CA LYS A 67 2.56 10.86 -8.18
C LYS A 67 2.63 11.12 -9.69
N LEU A 68 3.38 10.29 -10.41
CA LEU A 68 3.43 10.28 -11.87
C LEU A 68 2.70 9.04 -12.36
N SER A 69 1.86 9.21 -13.38
CA SER A 69 1.27 8.09 -14.08
C SER A 69 2.34 7.31 -14.84
N LYS A 70 2.03 6.06 -15.22
CA LYS A 70 2.98 5.24 -15.99
C LYS A 70 3.29 5.90 -17.35
N GLU A 71 2.28 6.49 -17.96
CA GLU A 71 2.37 7.20 -19.24
C GLU A 71 3.27 8.44 -19.13
N GLU A 72 3.17 9.19 -18.03
CA GLU A 72 4.06 10.34 -17.75
C GLU A 72 5.52 9.89 -17.55
N VAL A 73 5.74 8.73 -16.93
CA VAL A 73 7.08 8.16 -16.77
C VAL A 73 7.66 7.70 -18.10
N ASP A 74 6.86 7.00 -18.93
CA ASP A 74 7.31 6.49 -20.22
C ASP A 74 7.68 7.65 -21.17
N THR A 75 6.85 8.70 -21.23
CA THR A 75 7.12 9.91 -22.03
C THR A 75 8.37 10.66 -21.57
N LEU A 76 8.59 10.74 -20.25
CA LEU A 76 9.81 11.32 -19.69
C LEU A 76 11.05 10.50 -20.07
N ILE A 77 11.00 9.17 -19.95
CA ILE A 77 12.11 8.28 -20.31
C ILE A 77 12.46 8.44 -21.80
N GLU A 78 11.44 8.47 -22.66
CA GLU A 78 11.62 8.68 -24.10
C GLU A 78 12.29 10.03 -24.39
N PHE A 79 11.84 11.11 -23.75
CA PHE A 79 12.40 12.44 -23.92
C PHE A 79 13.86 12.54 -23.46
N VAL A 80 14.18 12.05 -22.27
CA VAL A 80 15.55 12.06 -21.72
C VAL A 80 16.47 11.16 -22.56
N SER A 81 15.94 10.09 -23.15
CA SER A 81 16.72 9.16 -23.97
C SER A 81 16.93 9.64 -25.41
N SER A 82 16.04 10.50 -25.93
CA SER A 82 16.02 10.95 -27.33
C SER A 82 17.29 11.64 -27.83
N SER A 83 18.01 12.36 -26.97
CA SER A 83 19.20 13.10 -27.40
C SER A 83 20.23 13.28 -26.28
N ARG A 84 21.48 13.56 -26.67
CA ARG A 84 22.53 13.88 -25.71
C ARG A 84 22.27 15.20 -24.97
N LYS A 85 21.53 16.12 -25.59
CA LYS A 85 21.17 17.41 -24.99
C LYS A 85 20.11 17.23 -23.90
N THR A 86 19.03 16.51 -24.22
CA THR A 86 17.93 16.23 -23.28
C THR A 86 18.36 15.35 -22.12
N ARG A 87 19.26 14.38 -22.36
CA ARG A 87 19.85 13.55 -21.29
C ARG A 87 20.64 14.34 -20.24
N ARG A 88 21.20 15.50 -20.63
CA ARG A 88 22.02 16.34 -19.74
C ARG A 88 21.23 17.49 -19.13
N MET A 89 19.91 17.54 -19.34
CA MET A 89 19.05 18.51 -18.66
C MET A 89 18.99 18.21 -17.17
N SER A 90 18.98 19.26 -16.35
CA SER A 90 18.77 19.10 -14.91
C SER A 90 17.32 18.71 -14.63
N TYR A 91 17.05 18.12 -13.46
CA TYR A 91 15.67 17.79 -13.07
C TYR A 91 14.75 19.00 -13.03
N LEU A 92 15.28 20.20 -12.77
CA LEU A 92 14.52 21.45 -12.77
C LEU A 92 14.11 21.82 -14.20
N GLN A 93 15.03 21.72 -15.16
CA GLN A 93 14.75 21.96 -16.57
C GLN A 93 13.74 20.94 -17.14
N LEU A 94 13.82 19.68 -16.70
CA LEU A 94 12.83 18.66 -17.06
C LEU A 94 11.46 18.96 -16.45
N ALA A 95 11.40 19.39 -15.18
CA ALA A 95 10.16 19.76 -14.53
C ALA A 95 9.49 20.98 -15.19
N GLU A 96 10.25 22.01 -15.54
CA GLU A 96 9.77 23.18 -16.29
C GLU A 96 9.24 22.80 -17.68
N HIS A 97 9.90 21.87 -18.36
CA HIS A 97 9.50 21.45 -19.71
C HIS A 97 8.17 20.69 -19.72
N PHE A 98 7.96 19.80 -18.76
CA PHE A 98 6.77 18.93 -18.71
C PHE A 98 5.61 19.51 -17.90
N TRP A 99 5.88 20.37 -16.90
CA TRP A 99 4.85 20.93 -16.02
C TRP A 99 5.08 22.43 -15.73
N PRO A 100 4.94 23.30 -16.75
CA PRO A 100 5.21 24.74 -16.62
C PRO A 100 4.22 25.49 -15.72
N GLU A 101 2.99 24.99 -15.55
CA GLU A 101 1.91 25.66 -14.79
C GLU A 101 1.61 25.00 -13.42
N GLY A 102 2.37 23.98 -13.02
CA GLY A 102 2.08 23.23 -11.80
C GLY A 102 2.64 23.88 -10.54
N GLU A 103 1.80 24.19 -9.55
CA GLU A 103 2.18 24.68 -8.21
C GLU A 103 3.11 23.73 -7.41
N GLU A 104 3.49 22.58 -7.98
CA GLU A 104 4.27 21.52 -7.35
C GLU A 104 5.60 21.21 -8.08
N LEU A 105 6.23 22.20 -8.73
CA LEU A 105 7.55 22.03 -9.39
C LEU A 105 8.62 21.43 -8.44
N ILE A 106 8.65 21.86 -7.18
CA ILE A 106 9.58 21.35 -6.16
C ILE A 106 9.30 19.87 -5.84
N VAL A 107 8.01 19.51 -5.79
CA VAL A 107 7.58 18.14 -5.47
C VAL A 107 7.90 17.20 -6.62
N LYS A 108 7.70 17.64 -7.88
CA LYS A 108 8.05 16.87 -9.08
C LYS A 108 9.56 16.76 -9.30
N PHE A 109 10.32 17.81 -8.98
CA PHE A 109 11.78 17.77 -8.95
C PHE A 109 12.34 16.71 -7.98
N LEU A 110 11.79 16.66 -6.75
CA LEU A 110 12.23 15.66 -5.76
C LEU A 110 11.89 14.22 -6.20
N LEU A 111 10.75 14.01 -6.85
CA LEU A 111 10.36 12.70 -7.39
C LEU A 111 11.27 12.24 -8.54
N LEU A 112 11.63 13.15 -9.45
CA LEU A 112 12.57 12.88 -10.52
C LEU A 112 13.94 12.47 -9.96
N ALA A 113 14.40 13.14 -8.90
CA ALA A 113 15.66 12.81 -8.23
C ALA A 113 15.63 11.46 -7.50
N ASP A 114 14.48 11.05 -6.96
CA ASP A 114 14.29 9.75 -6.31
C ASP A 114 14.15 8.60 -7.33
N LEU A 115 13.55 8.85 -8.50
CA LEU A 115 13.37 7.83 -9.56
C LEU A 115 14.70 7.34 -10.17
N VAL A 116 15.71 8.21 -10.25
CA VAL A 116 17.02 7.88 -10.88
C VAL A 116 18.02 7.29 -9.87
N LYS A 117 17.72 7.34 -8.56
CA LYS A 117 18.59 6.80 -7.50
C LYS A 117 18.31 5.32 -7.15
N SER A 118 17.27 4.72 -7.73
CA SER A 118 16.97 3.28 -7.60
C SER A 118 17.52 2.47 -8.77
#